data_AF-A0A165R3Q4-F1
#
_entry.id   AF-A0A165R3Q4-F1
#
_cell.length_a   1.000
_cell.length_b   1.000
_cell.length_c   1.000
_cell.angle_alpha   90.00
_cell.angle_beta   90.00
_cell.angle_gamma   90.00
#
_symmetry.space_group_name_H-M   'P 1'
#
loop_
_entity.id
_entity.type
_entity.pdbx_description
1 polymer ?
#
loop_
_entity_poly.entity_id
_entity_poly.type
_entity_poly.pdbx_seq_one_letter_code
_entity_poly.pdbx_strand_id
1 'polypeptide(L)' 'MENVRDIVVVLGRDTIKDALGVRDGAVYAAEQKGMFPAAWFDVLDELGQANCKPLPRTLFNWKRAEPIRSQSEP' A
#
# COMPACT_ATOMS: atom_id res chain seq x y z
N MET A 1 -13.07 12.18 0.73
CA MET A 1 -12.73 10.74 0.85
C MET A 1 -11.30 10.59 0.39
N GLU A 2 -10.40 10.23 1.29
CA GLU A 2 -9.02 9.91 0.94
C GLU A 2 -9.00 8.56 0.25
N ASN A 3 -8.65 8.57 -1.04
CA ASN A 3 -8.58 7.40 -1.90
C ASN A 3 -7.14 7.24 -2.37
N VAL A 4 -6.79 6.06 -2.89
CA VAL A 4 -5.45 5.74 -3.43
C VAL A 4 -4.93 6.83 -4.39
N ARG A 5 -5.79 7.35 -5.26
CA ARG A 5 -5.42 8.41 -6.20
C ARG A 5 -5.00 9.72 -5.52
N ASP A 6 -5.64 10.10 -4.41
CA ASP A 6 -5.29 11.29 -3.64
C ASP A 6 -3.89 11.16 -3.04
N ILE A 7 -3.61 10.00 -2.44
CA ILE A 7 -2.30 9.66 -1.90
C ILE A 7 -1.21 9.70 -2.98
N VAL A 8 -1.47 9.11 -4.15
CA VAL A 8 -0.51 9.10 -5.27
C VAL A 8 -0.20 10.51 -5.77
N VAL A 9 -1.21 11.40 -5.79
CA VAL A 9 -1.03 12.80 -6.16
C VAL A 9 -0.24 13.56 -5.09
N VAL A 10 -0.53 13.34 -3.81
CA VAL A 10 0.11 14.03 -2.68
C VAL A 10 1.58 13.62 -2.51
N LEU A 11 1.88 12.33 -2.52
CA LEU A 11 3.26 11.82 -2.35
C LEU A 11 4.08 11.95 -3.63
N GLY A 12 3.41 12.06 -4.78
CA GLY A 12 4.03 12.06 -6.09
C GLY A 12 4.22 10.65 -6.63
N ARG A 13 3.63 10.41 -7.81
CA ARG A 13 3.71 9.11 -8.49
C ARG A 13 5.16 8.65 -8.74
N ASP A 14 6.04 9.57 -9.12
CA ASP A 14 7.43 9.22 -9.42
C ASP A 14 8.22 8.87 -8.15
N THR A 15 8.00 9.61 -7.06
CA THR A 15 8.54 9.30 -5.73
C THR A 15 8.13 7.91 -5.26
N ILE A 16 6.85 7.57 -5.42
CA ILE A 16 6.33 6.24 -5.05
C ILE A 16 7.00 5.15 -5.88
N LYS A 17 7.16 5.37 -7.20
CA LYS A 17 7.80 4.40 -8.09
C LYS A 17 9.27 4.17 -7.73
N ASP A 18 10.00 5.24 -7.46
CA ASP A 18 11.40 5.19 -7.07
C ASP A 18 11.57 4.46 -5.73
N ALA A 19 10.81 4.87 -4.72
CA ALA A 19 10.87 4.29 -3.38
C ALA A 19 10.48 2.80 -3.34
N LEU A 20 9.46 2.40 -4.12
CA LEU A 20 9.02 1.00 -4.20
C LEU A 20 9.80 0.17 -5.24
N GLY A 21 10.56 0.82 -6.13
CA GLY A 21 11.21 0.15 -7.27
C GLY A 21 10.24 -0.48 -8.28
N VAL A 22 9.04 0.10 -8.43
CA VAL A 22 7.97 -0.47 -9.27
C VAL A 22 7.75 0.31 -10.56
N ARG A 23 7.20 -0.38 -11.58
CA ARG A 23 6.82 0.25 -12.85
C ARG A 23 5.52 1.03 -12.71
N ASP A 24 5.32 2.00 -13.61
CA ASP A 24 4.11 2.82 -13.68
C ASP A 24 2.82 1.98 -13.72
N GLY A 25 2.85 0.86 -14.47
CA GLY A 25 1.73 -0.06 -14.55
C GLY A 25 1.31 -0.68 -13.22
N ALA A 26 2.24 -0.86 -12.26
CA ALA A 26 1.91 -1.35 -10.93
C ALA A 26 1.16 -0.29 -10.11
N VAL A 27 1.59 0.96 -10.18
CA VAL A 27 0.91 2.08 -9.52
C VAL A 27 -0.46 2.31 -10.15
N TYR A 28 -0.55 2.28 -11.48
CA TYR A 28 -1.82 2.39 -12.19
C TYR A 28 -2.80 1.26 -11.82
N ALA A 29 -2.31 0.02 -11.69
CA ALA A 29 -3.14 -1.10 -11.26
C ALA A 29 -3.66 -0.94 -9.82
N ALA A 30 -2.85 -0.38 -8.91
CA ALA A 30 -3.28 -0.07 -7.55
C ALA A 30 -4.34 1.05 -7.53
N GLU A 31 -4.16 2.09 -8.34
CA GLU A 31 -5.15 3.17 -8.52
C GLU A 31 -6.47 2.65 -9.06
N GLN A 32 -6.44 1.82 -10.10
CA GLN A 32 -7.64 1.19 -10.69
C GLN A 32 -8.36 0.28 -9.71
N LYS A 33 -7.63 -0.42 -8.85
CA LYS A 33 -8.21 -1.27 -7.79
C LYS A 33 -8.72 -0.46 -6.60
N GLY A 34 -8.32 0.81 -6.46
CA GLY A 34 -8.60 1.62 -5.28
C GLY A 34 -7.95 1.09 -4.00
N MET A 35 -6.94 0.21 -4.11
CA MET A 35 -6.23 -0.37 -2.97
C MET A 35 -4.75 -0.61 -3.30
N PHE A 36 -3.87 -0.31 -2.35
CA PHE A 36 -2.45 -0.64 -2.40
C PHE A 36 -2.19 -2.07 -1.94
N PRO A 37 -1.13 -2.74 -2.44
CA PRO A 37 -0.64 -3.97 -1.83
C PRO A 37 -0.17 -3.72 -0.40
N ALA A 38 -0.48 -4.63 0.54
CA ALA A 38 0.02 -4.50 1.92
C ALA A 38 1.56 -4.47 2.01
N ALA A 39 2.26 -5.09 1.06
CA ALA A 39 3.72 -5.04 0.99
C ALA A 39 4.28 -3.63 0.74
N TRP A 40 3.46 -2.69 0.25
CA TRP A 40 3.87 -1.30 0.02
C TRP A 40 3.63 -0.42 1.25
N PHE A 41 2.98 -0.95 2.30
CA PHE A 41 2.62 -0.15 3.48
C PHE A 41 3.84 0.48 4.15
N ASP A 42 4.90 -0.28 4.39
CA ASP A 42 6.09 0.19 5.10
C ASP A 42 6.71 1.42 4.40
N VAL A 43 7.01 1.27 3.11
CA VAL A 43 7.61 2.33 2.28
C VAL A 43 6.68 3.54 2.13
N LEU A 44 5.38 3.31 1.91
CA LEU A 44 4.42 4.40 1.79
C LEU A 44 4.22 5.12 3.13
N ASP A 45 4.19 4.40 4.25
CA ASP A 45 4.07 4.96 5.60
C ASP A 45 5.26 5.85 5.92
N GLU A 46 6.49 5.42 5.62
CA GLU A 46 7.69 6.26 5.74
C GLU A 46 7.61 7.54 4.89
N LEU A 47 7.19 7.43 3.62
CA LEU A 47 6.99 8.59 2.74
C LEU A 47 5.88 9.51 3.24
N GLY A 48 4.81 8.95 3.78
CA GLY A 48 3.70 9.69 4.38
C GLY A 48 4.12 10.46 5.61
N GLN A 49 4.89 9.81 6.50
CA GLN A 49 5.45 10.47 7.69
C GLN A 49 6.37 11.62 7.31
N ALA A 50 7.23 11.44 6.30
CA ALA A 50 8.11 12.50 5.80
C ALA A 50 7.33 13.71 5.22
N ASN A 51 6.12 13.50 4.72
CA ASN A 51 5.25 14.53 4.15
C ASN A 51 4.12 14.97 5.11
N CYS A 52 4.16 14.58 6.39
CA CYS A 52 3.09 14.83 7.38
C CYS A 52 1.69 14.35 6.91
N LYS A 53 1.63 13.33 6.05
CA LYS A 53 0.40 12.74 5.52
C LYS A 53 0.27 11.29 6.00
N PRO A 54 -0.45 11.03 7.11
CA PRO A 54 -0.65 9.68 7.60
C PRO A 54 -1.48 8.86 6.59
N LEU A 55 -1.03 7.65 6.25
CA LEU A 55 -1.77 6.79 5.34
C LEU A 55 -2.72 5.85 6.10
N PRO A 56 -4.02 5.90 5.80
CA PRO A 56 -4.96 4.98 6.43
C PRO A 56 -4.72 3.55 5.94
N ARG A 57 -4.52 2.63 6.88
CA ARG A 57 -4.35 1.19 6.63
C ARG A 57 -5.50 0.56 5.84
N THR A 58 -6.68 1.18 5.82
CA THR A 58 -7.85 0.74 5.05
C THR A 58 -7.64 0.82 3.54
N LEU A 59 -6.67 1.62 3.07
CA LEU A 59 -6.29 1.69 1.66
C LEU A 59 -5.41 0.53 1.22
N PHE A 60 -5.00 -0.35 2.12
CA PHE A 60 -4.10 -1.45 1.84
C PHE A 60 -4.84 -2.77 1.86
N ASN A 61 -4.55 -3.60 0.87
CA ASN A 61 -5.07 -4.94 0.74
C ASN A 61 -4.26 -5.89 1.64
N TRP A 62 -4.59 -5.88 2.93
CA TRP A 62 -4.08 -6.84 3.90
C TRP A 62 -4.62 -8.22 3.55
N LYS A 63 -3.73 -9.10 3.08
CA LYS A 63 -4.05 -10.53 3.05
C LYS A 63 -4.35 -10.94 4.48
N ARG A 64 -5.61 -11.26 4.76
CA ARG A 64 -6.00 -11.92 6.00
C ARG A 64 -5.20 -13.21 6.04
N ALA A 65 -4.18 -13.29 6.88
CA ALA A 65 -3.48 -14.54 7.11
C ALA A 65 -4.57 -15.52 7.56
N GLU A 66 -4.86 -16.51 6.71
CA GLU A 66 -5.74 -17.60 7.11
C GLU A 66 -5.12 -18.19 8.36
N PRO A 67 -5.89 -18.37 9.44
CA PRO A 67 -5.33 -18.96 10.65
C PRO A 67 -4.73 -20.29 10.23
N ILE A 68 -3.42 -20.43 10.42
CA ILE A 68 -2.76 -21.73 10.38
C ILE A 68 -3.54 -22.62 11.33
N ARG A 69 -4.41 -23.47 10.76
CA ARG A 69 -4.99 -24.58 11.49
C ARG A 69 -3.80 -25.46 11.83
N SER A 70 -3.25 -25.25 13.03
CA SER A 70 -2.32 -26.20 13.64
C SER A 70 -3.09 -27.50 13.84
N GLN A 71 -3.18 -28.31 12.78
CA GLN A 71 -3.36 -29.74 12.92
C GLN A 71 -2.00 -30.31 13.30
N SER A 72 -1.88 -30.65 14.57
CA SER A 72 -1.06 -31.78 15.04
C SER A 72 -1.53 -32.14 16.44
N GLU A 73 -2.51 -33.05 16.45
CA GLU A 73 -2.62 -34.20 17.37
C GLU A 73 -1.25 -34.87 17.61
N PRO A 74 -1.04 -35.65 18.69
CA PRO A 74 -1.96 -36.65 19.28
C PRO A 74 -2.28 -36.50 20.77
#